data_AF-A0A164JUW2-F1
#
_entry.id   AF-A0A164JUW2-F1
#
_cell.length_a   1.000
_cell.length_b   1.000
_cell.length_c   1.000
_cell.angle_alpha   90.00
_cell.angle_beta   90.00
_cell.angle_gamma   90.00
#
_symmetry.space_group_name_H-M   'P 1'
#
loop_
_entity.id
_entity.type
_entity.pdbx_description
1 polymer ?
#
loop_
_entity_poly.entity_id
_entity_poly.type
_entity_poly.pdbx_seq_one_letter_code
_entity_poly.pdbx_strand_id
1 'polypeptide(L)'
;MSDDQLGFDIEYDEKTQAWLDWVAPDHMESRVRAFLAEAAPEVDADSLWWKPPQSTQAMEAAHKLFGDWAGFIAPENRELADGFIRFLGECYVRRTGMTWTNRPEWGAPLYVDFGPAVQYGDDIRSVVAMSDTLFKENYGPRMVEYNMTDAGPKG
;
A
#
# COMPACT_ATOMS: atom_id res chain seq x y z
N MET A 1 -13.08 -21.52 41.05
CA MET A 1 -12.17 -22.19 40.13
C MET A 1 -11.86 -21.16 39.07
N SER A 2 -10.61 -20.71 39.01
CA SER A 2 -10.19 -19.64 38.12
C SER A 2 -10.15 -20.20 36.70
N ASP A 3 -10.92 -19.61 35.81
CA ASP A 3 -10.73 -19.78 34.37
C ASP A 3 -9.44 -19.04 34.03
N ASP A 4 -8.33 -19.78 34.04
CA ASP A 4 -7.06 -19.34 33.47
C ASP A 4 -7.30 -19.13 31.97
N GLN A 5 -7.54 -17.87 31.64
CA GLN A 5 -7.58 -17.34 30.30
C GLN A 5 -6.20 -17.60 29.68
N LEU A 6 -6.07 -18.72 28.98
CA LEU A 6 -4.92 -19.09 28.16
C LEU A 6 -4.72 -18.04 27.06
N GLY A 7 -4.05 -16.95 27.41
CA GLY A 7 -3.35 -16.11 26.46
C GLY A 7 -2.23 -16.95 25.89
N PHE A 8 -2.47 -17.59 24.74
CA PHE A 8 -1.39 -18.13 23.95
C PHE A 8 -0.57 -16.93 23.47
N ASP A 9 0.58 -16.70 24.10
CA ASP A 9 1.64 -15.87 23.51
C ASP A 9 2.09 -16.59 22.24
N ILE A 10 1.49 -16.24 21.12
CA ILE A 10 1.90 -16.72 19.80
C ILE A 10 3.17 -15.94 19.46
N GLU A 11 4.33 -16.55 19.70
CA GLU A 11 5.61 -16.04 19.21
C GLU A 11 5.68 -16.24 17.69
N TYR A 12 5.67 -15.12 16.96
CA TYR A 12 5.92 -15.11 15.52
C TYR A 12 7.41 -14.98 15.25
N ASP A 13 7.88 -15.55 14.12
CA ASP A 13 9.24 -15.25 13.65
C ASP A 13 9.40 -13.76 13.31
N GLU A 14 10.65 -13.28 13.29
CA GLU A 14 10.95 -11.86 13.08
C GLU A 14 10.34 -11.27 11.80
N LYS A 15 10.25 -12.06 10.73
CA LYS A 15 9.69 -11.62 9.43
C LYS A 15 8.18 -11.52 9.46
N THR A 16 7.54 -12.47 10.12
CA THR A 16 6.10 -12.47 10.36
C THR A 16 5.73 -11.31 11.27
N GLN A 17 6.49 -11.06 12.34
CA GLN A 17 6.29 -9.91 13.21
C GLN A 17 6.46 -8.59 12.45
N ALA A 18 7.51 -8.45 11.63
CA ALA A 18 7.72 -7.25 10.81
C ALA A 18 6.54 -6.97 9.87
N TRP A 19 5.94 -8.01 9.26
CA TRP A 19 4.73 -7.87 8.47
C TRP A 19 3.51 -7.45 9.31
N LEU A 20 3.30 -8.09 10.46
CA LEU A 20 2.16 -7.79 11.35
C LEU A 20 2.22 -6.35 11.87
N ASP A 21 3.40 -5.89 12.26
CA ASP A 21 3.64 -4.50 12.69
C ASP A 21 3.45 -3.52 11.52
N TRP A 22 3.87 -3.91 10.31
CA TRP A 22 3.73 -3.09 9.11
C TRP A 22 2.26 -2.88 8.71
N VAL A 23 1.43 -3.93 8.80
CA VAL A 23 0.01 -3.94 8.42
C VAL A 23 -0.96 -3.58 9.56
N ALA A 24 -0.45 -3.29 10.76
CA ALA A 24 -1.27 -2.88 11.90
C ALA A 24 -2.16 -1.68 11.53
N PRO A 25 -3.49 -1.71 11.80
CA PRO A 25 -4.43 -0.70 11.30
C PRO A 25 -4.04 0.75 11.63
N ASP A 26 -3.62 1.00 12.86
CA ASP A 26 -3.19 2.34 13.32
C ASP A 26 -1.92 2.80 12.57
N HIS A 27 -1.03 1.87 12.26
CA HIS A 27 0.17 2.16 11.50
C HIS A 27 -0.15 2.41 10.02
N MET A 28 -1.06 1.65 9.44
CA MET A 28 -1.54 1.86 8.07
C MET A 28 -2.14 3.25 7.89
N GLU A 29 -3.10 3.63 8.75
CA GLU A 29 -3.79 4.91 8.65
C GLU A 29 -2.83 6.09 8.90
N SER A 30 -1.98 6.01 9.94
CA SER A 30 -1.05 7.10 10.27
C SER A 30 -0.02 7.35 9.17
N ARG A 31 0.52 6.31 8.53
CA ARG A 31 1.50 6.43 7.45
C ARG A 31 0.88 6.93 6.15
N VAL A 32 -0.36 6.54 5.84
CA VAL A 32 -1.09 7.11 4.70
C VAL A 32 -1.36 8.60 4.92
N ARG A 33 -1.79 9.01 6.11
CA ARG A 33 -2.01 10.42 6.44
C ARG A 33 -0.73 11.24 6.34
N ALA A 34 0.39 10.72 6.84
CA ALA A 34 1.69 11.37 6.71
C ALA A 34 2.10 11.54 5.24
N PHE A 35 1.92 10.51 4.41
CA PHE A 35 2.17 10.60 2.97
C PHE A 35 1.29 11.66 2.30
N LEU A 36 -0.02 11.67 2.55
CA LEU A 36 -0.93 12.65 1.96
C LEU A 36 -0.56 14.08 2.38
N ALA A 37 -0.25 14.30 3.66
CA ALA A 37 0.15 15.61 4.16
C ALA A 37 1.44 16.15 3.51
N GLU A 38 2.41 15.28 3.24
CA GLU A 38 3.69 15.68 2.64
C GLU A 38 3.60 15.80 1.11
N ALA A 39 3.05 14.79 0.45
CA ALA A 39 3.09 14.66 -1.00
C ALA A 39 1.92 15.35 -1.69
N ALA A 40 0.73 15.34 -1.09
CA ALA A 40 -0.52 15.80 -1.70
C ALA A 40 -1.37 16.61 -0.70
N PRO A 41 -0.85 17.73 -0.15
CA PRO A 41 -1.52 18.51 0.90
C PRO A 41 -2.89 19.09 0.48
N GLU A 42 -3.17 19.14 -0.83
CA GLU A 42 -4.48 19.49 -1.38
C GLU A 42 -5.54 18.38 -1.22
N VAL A 43 -5.12 17.14 -0.97
CA VAL A 43 -6.01 16.01 -0.70
C VAL A 43 -6.32 15.98 0.79
N ASP A 44 -7.56 16.32 1.13
CA ASP A 44 -8.06 16.21 2.50
C ASP A 44 -8.01 14.75 2.99
N ALA A 45 -7.26 14.51 4.07
CA ALA A 45 -7.11 13.21 4.69
C ALA A 45 -8.41 12.64 5.28
N ASP A 46 -9.40 13.49 5.56
CA ASP A 46 -10.72 13.08 6.04
C ASP A 46 -11.73 12.86 4.89
N SER A 47 -11.31 13.14 3.66
CA SER A 47 -12.11 12.81 2.47
C SER A 47 -12.04 11.32 2.10
N LEU A 48 -12.78 10.93 1.08
CA LEU A 48 -12.63 9.62 0.43
C LEU A 48 -11.36 9.60 -0.44
N TRP A 49 -10.19 9.86 0.15
CA TRP A 49 -8.89 9.94 -0.55
C TRP A 49 -8.56 8.68 -1.34
N TRP A 50 -9.15 7.54 -0.93
CA TRP A 50 -9.04 6.28 -1.63
C TRP A 50 -9.98 6.17 -2.83
N LYS A 51 -10.58 7.24 -3.35
CA LYS A 51 -11.40 7.23 -4.58
C LYS A 51 -11.02 8.39 -5.51
N PRO A 52 -11.25 8.28 -6.83
CA PRO A 52 -11.13 9.42 -7.72
C PRO A 52 -12.17 10.50 -7.37
N PRO A 53 -11.83 11.80 -7.53
CA PRO A 53 -10.57 12.31 -8.09
C PRO A 53 -9.38 12.36 -7.12
N GLN A 54 -9.59 12.25 -5.80
CA GLN A 54 -8.55 12.46 -4.79
C GLN A 54 -7.39 11.47 -4.89
N SER A 55 -7.69 10.20 -5.15
CA SER A 55 -6.65 9.20 -5.32
C SER A 55 -5.77 9.47 -6.54
N THR A 56 -6.38 9.97 -7.62
CA THR A 56 -5.67 10.32 -8.84
C THR A 56 -4.76 11.51 -8.59
N GLN A 57 -5.23 12.52 -7.84
CA GLN A 57 -4.41 13.67 -7.43
C GLN A 57 -3.21 13.23 -6.57
N ALA A 58 -3.42 12.35 -5.58
CA ALA A 58 -2.33 11.82 -4.78
C ALA A 58 -1.30 11.02 -5.60
N MET A 59 -1.75 10.25 -6.61
CA MET A 59 -0.85 9.55 -7.54
C MET A 59 -0.10 10.50 -8.48
N GLU A 60 -0.75 11.57 -8.96
CA GLU A 60 -0.10 12.62 -9.76
C GLU A 60 0.97 13.35 -8.94
N ALA A 61 0.66 13.66 -7.68
CA ALA A 61 1.58 14.30 -6.77
C ALA A 61 2.78 13.39 -6.44
N ALA A 62 2.55 12.10 -6.17
CA ALA A 62 3.61 11.10 -6.02
C ALA A 62 4.48 11.00 -7.28
N HIS A 63 3.87 10.91 -8.47
CA HIS A 63 4.62 10.84 -9.73
C HIS A 63 5.54 12.07 -9.91
N LYS A 64 5.03 13.26 -9.58
CA LYS A 64 5.83 14.51 -9.64
C LYS A 64 6.93 14.55 -8.58
N LEU A 65 6.65 14.07 -7.36
CA LEU A 65 7.57 14.08 -6.23
C LEU A 65 8.78 13.18 -6.49
N PHE A 66 8.52 11.94 -6.91
CA PHE A 66 9.58 10.94 -7.12
C PHE A 66 10.22 11.06 -8.51
N GLY A 67 9.51 11.62 -9.49
CA GLY A 67 9.96 11.79 -10.87
C GLY A 67 9.94 10.49 -11.68
N ASP A 68 10.61 9.44 -11.18
CA ASP A 68 10.68 8.13 -11.80
C ASP A 68 10.80 7.00 -10.75
N TRP A 69 10.89 5.76 -11.23
CA TRP A 69 11.06 4.59 -10.36
C TRP A 69 12.37 4.63 -9.56
N ALA A 70 13.45 5.20 -10.11
CA ALA A 70 14.73 5.29 -9.41
C ALA A 70 14.63 6.26 -8.22
N GLY A 71 13.96 7.39 -8.40
CA GLY A 71 13.62 8.31 -7.32
C GLY A 71 12.68 7.69 -6.29
N PHE A 72 11.70 6.90 -6.73
CA PHE A 72 10.77 6.20 -5.83
C PHE A 72 11.48 5.21 -4.88
N ILE A 73 12.48 4.48 -5.38
CA ILE A 73 13.23 3.48 -4.58
C ILE A 73 14.49 4.03 -3.92
N ALA A 74 14.78 5.33 -4.07
CA ALA A 74 15.96 5.96 -3.50
C ALA A 74 15.91 5.90 -1.95
N PRO A 75 17.03 5.60 -1.26
CA PRO A 75 17.04 5.48 0.20
C PRO A 75 16.49 6.71 0.94
N GLU A 76 16.75 7.91 0.45
CA GLU A 76 16.24 9.18 0.98
C GLU A 76 14.72 9.32 0.91
N ASN A 77 14.07 8.58 0.01
CA ASN A 77 12.62 8.60 -0.19
C ASN A 77 11.92 7.42 0.48
N ARG A 78 12.65 6.58 1.22
CA ARG A 78 12.14 5.32 1.78
C ARG A 78 10.86 5.49 2.58
N GLU A 79 10.78 6.51 3.43
CA GLU A 79 9.58 6.73 4.26
C GLU A 79 8.38 7.18 3.43
N LEU A 80 8.58 8.05 2.44
CA LEU A 80 7.51 8.52 1.56
C LEU A 80 7.03 7.42 0.62
N ALA A 81 7.95 6.62 0.08
CA ALA A 81 7.62 5.47 -0.75
C ALA A 81 6.84 4.41 0.06
N ASP A 82 7.24 4.17 1.30
CA ASP A 82 6.54 3.28 2.24
C ASP A 82 5.11 3.77 2.56
N GLY A 83 4.92 5.08 2.72
CA GLY A 83 3.60 5.69 2.83
C GLY A 83 2.77 5.57 1.55
N PHE A 84 3.37 5.78 0.37
CA PHE A 84 2.71 5.60 -0.92
C PHE A 84 2.26 4.14 -1.14
N ILE A 85 3.10 3.15 -0.80
CA ILE A 85 2.76 1.72 -0.92
C ILE A 85 1.49 1.41 -0.12
N ARG A 86 1.40 1.92 1.12
CA ARG A 86 0.20 1.76 1.94
C ARG A 86 -1.00 2.45 1.33
N PHE A 87 -0.84 3.70 0.89
CA PHE A 87 -1.90 4.46 0.24
C PHE A 87 -2.46 3.70 -0.97
N LEU A 88 -1.57 3.17 -1.82
CA LEU A 88 -1.95 2.45 -3.02
C LEU A 88 -2.70 1.16 -2.67
N GLY A 89 -2.17 0.35 -1.76
CA GLY A 89 -2.85 -0.89 -1.39
C GLY A 89 -4.15 -0.66 -0.62
N GLU A 90 -4.26 0.38 0.19
CA GLU A 90 -5.52 0.78 0.83
C GLU A 90 -6.56 1.22 -0.22
N CYS A 91 -6.14 1.84 -1.32
CA CYS A 91 -7.05 2.09 -2.45
C CYS A 91 -7.62 0.79 -3.02
N TYR A 92 -6.82 -0.28 -3.15
CA TYR A 92 -7.34 -1.60 -3.54
C TYR A 92 -8.29 -2.15 -2.49
N VAL A 93 -7.84 -2.28 -1.25
CA VAL A 93 -8.62 -2.86 -0.12
C VAL A 93 -9.99 -2.20 -0.01
N ARG A 94 -10.03 -0.87 0.04
CA ARG A 94 -11.27 -0.11 0.28
C ARG A 94 -12.21 -0.05 -0.93
N ARG A 95 -11.72 -0.27 -2.16
CA ARG A 95 -12.54 -0.23 -3.38
C ARG A 95 -13.04 -1.60 -3.81
N THR A 96 -12.21 -2.62 -3.67
CA THR A 96 -12.45 -3.93 -4.29
C THR A 96 -12.78 -5.01 -3.26
N GLY A 97 -12.63 -4.73 -1.97
CA GLY A 97 -12.79 -5.72 -0.91
C GLY A 97 -11.63 -6.72 -0.83
N MET A 98 -10.51 -6.44 -1.51
CA MET A 98 -9.26 -7.16 -1.32
C MET A 98 -8.75 -7.00 0.11
N THR A 99 -7.89 -7.92 0.53
CA THR A 99 -7.24 -7.88 1.85
C THR A 99 -5.72 -7.90 1.71
N TRP A 100 -5.02 -7.29 2.66
CA TRP A 100 -3.57 -7.34 2.71
C TRP A 100 -3.06 -8.78 2.93
N THR A 101 -2.03 -9.16 2.18
CA THR A 101 -1.36 -10.45 2.30
C THR A 101 0.14 -10.29 2.11
N ASN A 102 0.92 -11.21 2.67
CA ASN A 102 2.37 -11.20 2.59
C ASN A 102 2.86 -12.16 1.48
N ARG A 103 3.60 -11.63 0.51
CA ARG A 103 4.31 -12.37 -0.54
C ARG A 103 5.80 -11.96 -0.52
N PRO A 104 6.63 -12.54 0.37
CA PRO A 104 8.01 -12.10 0.57
C PRO A 104 8.84 -11.94 -0.72
N GLU A 105 8.58 -12.79 -1.72
CA GLU A 105 9.21 -12.75 -3.04
C GLU A 105 8.88 -11.49 -3.88
N TRP A 106 7.91 -10.68 -3.46
CA TRP A 106 7.45 -9.47 -4.17
C TRP A 106 7.78 -8.16 -3.44
N GLY A 107 8.57 -8.21 -2.36
CA GLY A 107 8.93 -7.04 -1.56
C GLY A 107 10.04 -6.17 -2.15
N ALA A 108 10.96 -6.77 -2.90
CA ALA A 108 12.12 -6.08 -3.43
C ALA A 108 11.72 -5.01 -4.47
N PRO A 109 12.42 -3.86 -4.52
CA PRO A 109 13.61 -3.51 -3.73
C PRO A 109 13.32 -2.85 -2.38
N LEU A 110 12.06 -2.54 -2.07
CA LEU A 110 11.71 -1.72 -0.90
C LEU A 110 11.68 -2.51 0.41
N TYR A 111 11.31 -3.78 0.34
CA TYR A 111 11.12 -4.65 1.50
C TYR A 111 11.95 -5.92 1.34
N VAL A 112 12.72 -6.25 2.37
CA VAL A 112 13.64 -7.41 2.40
C VAL A 112 13.05 -8.60 3.16
N ASP A 113 12.14 -8.34 4.10
CA ASP A 113 11.60 -9.35 5.02
C ASP A 113 10.19 -9.84 4.66
N PHE A 114 9.43 -9.01 3.94
CA PHE A 114 8.06 -9.29 3.51
C PHE A 114 7.80 -8.61 2.17
N GLY A 115 6.68 -8.93 1.52
CA GLY A 115 6.27 -8.27 0.28
C GLY A 115 4.80 -7.89 0.29
N PRO A 116 4.47 -6.58 0.35
CA PRO A 116 3.10 -6.12 0.40
C PRO A 116 2.32 -6.50 -0.86
N ALA A 117 1.27 -7.28 -0.67
CA ALA A 117 0.32 -7.66 -1.71
C ALA A 117 -1.11 -7.51 -1.21
N VAL A 118 -2.04 -7.43 -2.16
CA VAL A 118 -3.49 -7.47 -1.89
C VAL A 118 -4.11 -8.65 -2.61
N GLN A 119 -5.09 -9.31 -1.97
CA GLN A 119 -5.68 -10.55 -2.47
C GLN A 119 -7.21 -10.56 -2.35
N TYR A 120 -7.87 -11.11 -3.37
CA TYR A 120 -9.27 -11.53 -3.37
C TYR A 120 -9.43 -12.84 -4.14
N GLY A 121 -9.82 -13.92 -3.46
CA GLY A 121 -9.83 -15.26 -4.06
C GLY A 121 -8.45 -15.64 -4.60
N ASP A 122 -8.38 -15.99 -5.88
CA ASP A 122 -7.14 -16.31 -6.59
C ASP A 122 -6.44 -15.08 -7.23
N ASP A 123 -7.08 -13.90 -7.19
CA ASP A 123 -6.46 -12.65 -7.68
C ASP A 123 -5.55 -12.07 -6.60
N ILE A 124 -4.24 -12.03 -6.87
CA ILE A 124 -3.22 -11.50 -5.98
C ILE A 124 -2.39 -10.47 -6.75
N ARG A 125 -2.23 -9.28 -6.17
CA ARG A 125 -1.49 -8.17 -6.79
C ARG A 125 -0.35 -7.70 -5.89
N SER A 126 0.86 -7.64 -6.42
CA SER A 126 1.99 -6.98 -5.75
C SER A 126 1.79 -5.46 -5.76
N VAL A 127 1.76 -4.83 -4.59
CA VAL A 127 1.62 -3.37 -4.49
C VAL A 127 2.90 -2.65 -4.93
N VAL A 128 4.06 -3.28 -4.76
CA VAL A 128 5.35 -2.79 -5.27
C VAL A 128 5.35 -2.76 -6.80
N ALA A 129 4.94 -3.85 -7.46
CA ALA A 129 4.86 -3.90 -8.92
C ALA A 129 3.80 -2.95 -9.48
N MET A 130 2.67 -2.76 -8.78
CA MET A 130 1.68 -1.76 -9.16
C MET A 130 2.20 -0.33 -9.02
N SER A 131 3.05 -0.07 -8.02
CA SER A 131 3.72 1.23 -7.87
C SER A 131 4.70 1.50 -9.01
N ASP A 132 5.44 0.49 -9.46
CA ASP A 132 6.31 0.60 -10.65
C ASP A 132 5.49 0.99 -11.91
N THR A 133 4.24 0.50 -12.04
CA THR A 133 3.39 0.91 -13.17
C THR A 133 3.05 2.40 -13.19
N LEU A 134 3.08 3.10 -12.05
CA LEU A 134 2.89 4.55 -12.01
C LEU A 134 3.94 5.28 -12.85
N PHE A 135 5.18 4.78 -12.87
CA PHE A 135 6.33 5.46 -13.47
C PHE A 135 6.68 4.94 -14.88
N LYS A 136 5.92 3.97 -15.41
CA LYS A 136 6.13 3.46 -16.77
C LYS A 136 5.67 4.46 -17.82
N GLU A 137 6.45 4.54 -18.90
CA GLU A 137 6.11 5.35 -20.06
C GLU A 137 4.71 4.97 -20.59
N ASN A 138 3.82 5.96 -20.73
CA ASN A 138 2.42 5.83 -21.15
C ASN A 138 1.42 5.20 -20.15
N TYR A 139 1.81 4.93 -18.89
CA TYR A 139 0.89 4.38 -17.88
C TYR A 139 0.34 5.47 -16.97
N GLY A 140 1.15 5.94 -16.02
CA GLY A 140 0.78 7.02 -15.11
C GLY A 140 -0.43 6.70 -14.20
N PRO A 141 -0.93 7.72 -13.48
CA PRO A 141 -2.04 7.60 -12.53
C PRO A 141 -3.29 6.95 -13.13
N ARG A 142 -3.67 7.33 -14.36
CA ARG A 142 -4.88 6.79 -15.01
C ARG A 142 -4.81 5.28 -15.24
N MET A 143 -3.64 4.74 -15.54
CA MET A 143 -3.51 3.30 -15.74
C MET A 143 -3.60 2.54 -14.42
N VAL A 144 -3.05 3.11 -13.34
CA VAL A 144 -3.21 2.56 -11.99
C VAL A 144 -4.70 2.55 -11.58
N GLU A 145 -5.44 3.62 -11.85
CA GLU A 145 -6.88 3.71 -11.58
C GLU A 145 -7.70 2.67 -12.37
N TYR A 146 -7.36 2.47 -13.65
CA TYR A 146 -7.97 1.43 -14.47
C TYR A 146 -7.69 0.03 -13.90
N ASN A 147 -6.46 -0.25 -13.48
CA ASN A 147 -6.09 -1.54 -12.87
C ASN A 147 -6.89 -1.83 -11.58
N MET A 148 -7.22 -0.79 -10.80
CA MET A 148 -8.09 -0.95 -9.62
C MET A 148 -9.53 -1.26 -9.99
N THR A 149 -10.03 -0.67 -11.08
CA THR A 149 -11.41 -0.91 -11.55
C THR A 149 -11.59 -2.35 -12.06
N ASP A 150 -10.54 -2.94 -12.62
CA ASP A 150 -10.57 -4.33 -13.10
C ASP A 150 -10.33 -5.37 -11.99
N ALA A 151 -9.92 -4.94 -10.79
CA ALA A 151 -9.55 -5.80 -9.69
C ALA A 151 -10.73 -6.14 -8.76
N GLY A 152 -10.70 -7.36 -8.19
CA GLY A 152 -11.72 -7.83 -7.25
C GLY A 152 -12.88 -8.58 -7.94
N PRO A 153 -13.98 -8.86 -7.22
CA PRO A 153 -15.10 -9.61 -7.76
C PRO A 153 -15.74 -8.85 -8.93
N LYS A 154 -15.65 -9.43 -10.13
CA LYS A 154 -16.49 -9.05 -11.27
C LYS A 154 -17.84 -9.71 -11.04
N GLY A 155 -18.87 -8.89 -10.83
CA GLY A 155 -20.25 -9.35 -10.65
C GLY A 155 -20.75 -10.20 -11.81
#